data_AF-A0A198A1N6-F1
#
_entry.id   AF-A0A198A1N6-F1
#
_cell.length_a   1.000
_cell.length_b   1.000
_cell.length_c   1.000
_cell.angle_alpha   90.00
_cell.angle_beta   90.00
_cell.angle_gamma   90.00
#
_symmetry.space_group_name_H-M   'P 1'
#
loop_
_entity.id
_entity.type
_entity.pdbx_description
1 polymer ?
#
loop_
_entity_poly.entity_id
_entity_poly.type
_entity_poly.pdbx_seq_one_letter_code
_entity_poly.pdbx_strand_id
1 'polypeptide(L)'
;MEIKLFKALWGMEGSLESQFERIAGAGYVGVEAPMPALAEEDQFRKLLETHQLDYIPMVFTQGPDHVASFAEQVARAVSFRPVSITSHSAKDSMPFEEQIDYFRETVKIEGEYGVAIGHETHRGRALYNPWETAKLLDAVPGIKLTADYSHWCCVTETTLESQEDNLRKSFSHVQHIHGRVGYAQGPQVPDPRAPEYANELQRHMSWWDSIVQAKQEAGVTTITYTPEFGPPGYLHTLPFTNQPVADLWDVCLWMGKHFKGHYKSI
;
A
#
# COMPACT_ATOMS: atom_id res chain seq x y z
N MET A 1 -19.26 5.19 -2.63
CA MET A 1 -17.80 5.20 -2.90
C MET A 1 -17.51 4.08 -3.89
N GLU A 2 -16.78 4.34 -4.97
CA GLU A 2 -16.30 3.31 -5.90
C GLU A 2 -14.97 2.73 -5.39
N ILE A 3 -14.89 1.40 -5.30
CA ILE A 3 -13.66 0.68 -4.92
C ILE A 3 -12.96 0.16 -6.18
N LYS A 4 -11.78 0.71 -6.46
CA LYS A 4 -10.88 0.28 -7.54
C LYS A 4 -9.82 -0.69 -6.99
N LEU A 5 -9.91 -1.94 -7.42
CA LEU A 5 -9.00 -2.99 -6.96
C LEU A 5 -7.77 -3.07 -7.86
N PHE A 6 -6.60 -2.98 -7.24
CA PHE A 6 -5.30 -3.18 -7.87
C PHE A 6 -4.72 -4.52 -7.40
N LYS A 7 -3.85 -5.13 -8.19
CA LYS A 7 -3.11 -6.34 -7.79
C LYS A 7 -1.62 -6.05 -7.73
N ALA A 8 -1.00 -6.33 -6.59
CA ALA A 8 0.45 -6.28 -6.46
C ALA A 8 1.11 -7.41 -7.27
N LEU A 9 2.16 -7.12 -8.04
CA LEU A 9 2.87 -8.15 -8.83
C LEU A 9 3.79 -9.04 -7.99
N TRP A 10 4.23 -8.56 -6.82
CA TRP A 10 5.11 -9.36 -5.96
C TRP A 10 4.44 -10.67 -5.53
N GLY A 11 5.24 -11.75 -5.48
CA GLY A 11 4.74 -13.08 -5.16
C GLY A 11 3.89 -13.75 -6.26
N MET A 12 3.70 -13.12 -7.42
CA MET A 12 3.14 -13.81 -8.59
C MET A 12 4.21 -14.59 -9.35
N GLU A 13 3.82 -15.75 -9.86
CA GLU A 13 4.66 -16.64 -10.68
C GLU A 13 4.26 -16.57 -12.16
N GLY A 14 5.13 -17.05 -13.04
CA GLY A 14 4.92 -17.05 -14.50
C GLY A 14 5.48 -15.82 -15.21
N SER A 15 5.23 -15.71 -16.52
CA SER A 15 5.68 -14.56 -17.32
C SER A 15 4.83 -13.33 -17.06
N LEU A 16 5.34 -12.14 -17.40
CA LEU A 16 4.60 -10.89 -17.21
C LEU A 16 3.27 -10.90 -17.98
N GLU A 17 3.23 -11.49 -19.17
CA GLU A 17 2.02 -11.69 -19.96
C GLU A 17 0.97 -12.52 -19.22
N SER A 18 1.36 -13.68 -18.69
CA SER A 18 0.40 -14.56 -17.99
C SER A 18 -0.08 -13.95 -16.68
N GLN A 19 0.76 -13.16 -16.01
CA GLN A 19 0.36 -12.41 -14.83
C GLN A 19 -0.68 -11.34 -15.18
N PHE A 20 -0.45 -10.52 -16.21
CA PHE A 20 -1.38 -9.46 -16.63
C PHE A 20 -2.71 -10.04 -17.12
N GLU A 21 -2.68 -11.12 -17.91
CA GLU A 21 -3.89 -11.83 -18.34
C GLU A 21 -4.72 -12.32 -17.14
N ARG A 22 -4.05 -12.93 -16.14
CA ARG A 22 -4.70 -13.43 -14.93
C ARG A 22 -5.29 -12.28 -14.09
N ILE A 23 -4.59 -11.15 -13.99
CA ILE A 23 -5.06 -9.96 -13.25
C ILE A 23 -6.30 -9.37 -13.90
N ALA A 24 -6.26 -9.13 -15.21
CA ALA A 24 -7.39 -8.60 -15.96
C ALA A 24 -8.59 -9.55 -15.92
N GLY A 25 -8.36 -10.86 -16.13
CA GLY A 25 -9.40 -11.89 -16.08
C GLY A 25 -10.08 -12.03 -14.71
N ALA A 26 -9.40 -11.65 -13.63
CA ALA A 26 -9.96 -11.66 -12.28
C ALA A 26 -10.76 -10.40 -11.91
N GLY A 27 -10.78 -9.38 -12.79
CA GLY A 27 -11.55 -8.15 -12.60
C GLY A 27 -10.86 -7.07 -11.75
N TYR A 28 -9.54 -7.15 -11.59
CA TYR A 28 -8.74 -6.02 -11.12
C TYR A 28 -8.69 -4.94 -12.21
N VAL A 29 -8.60 -3.68 -11.81
CA VAL A 29 -8.57 -2.54 -12.74
C VAL A 29 -7.14 -2.04 -13.00
N GLY A 30 -6.16 -2.56 -12.26
CA GLY A 30 -4.78 -2.16 -12.42
C GLY A 30 -3.80 -3.03 -11.66
N VAL A 31 -2.52 -2.73 -11.85
CA VAL A 31 -1.39 -3.37 -11.18
C VAL A 31 -0.68 -2.39 -10.27
N GLU A 32 -0.13 -2.89 -9.16
CA GLU A 32 0.79 -2.14 -8.31
C GLU A 32 2.11 -2.89 -8.25
N ALA A 33 3.22 -2.21 -8.53
CA ALA A 33 4.53 -2.84 -8.59
C ALA A 33 5.67 -1.80 -8.61
N PRO A 34 6.89 -2.19 -8.24
CA PRO A 34 8.08 -1.46 -8.65
C PRO A 34 8.09 -1.23 -10.17
N MET A 35 8.67 -0.11 -10.61
CA MET A 35 8.90 0.10 -12.04
C MET A 35 9.77 -1.05 -12.60
N PRO A 36 9.46 -1.57 -13.80
CA PRO A 36 10.22 -2.67 -14.40
C PRO A 36 11.68 -2.27 -14.68
N ALA A 37 12.53 -3.19 -15.11
CA ALA A 37 13.86 -2.79 -15.58
C ALA A 37 13.74 -1.86 -16.81
N LEU A 38 14.74 -1.01 -17.05
CA LEU A 38 14.73 -0.08 -18.21
C LEU A 38 14.51 -0.80 -19.55
N ALA A 39 15.06 -2.00 -19.69
CA ALA A 39 14.92 -2.81 -20.91
C ALA A 39 13.51 -3.42 -21.10
N GLU A 40 12.68 -3.44 -20.06
CA GLU A 40 11.36 -4.08 -20.04
C GLU A 40 10.21 -3.06 -20.07
N GLU A 41 10.50 -1.74 -20.03
CA GLU A 41 9.47 -0.71 -19.94
C GLU A 41 8.47 -0.75 -21.10
N ASP A 42 8.95 -0.91 -22.33
CA ASP A 42 8.09 -0.90 -23.52
C ASP A 42 7.11 -2.09 -23.50
N GLN A 43 7.60 -3.27 -23.08
CA GLN A 43 6.76 -4.45 -22.91
C GLN A 43 5.73 -4.22 -21.80
N PHE A 44 6.15 -3.68 -20.66
CA PHE A 44 5.25 -3.39 -19.53
C PHE A 44 4.14 -2.41 -19.92
N ARG A 45 4.49 -1.31 -20.60
CA ARG A 45 3.52 -0.32 -21.13
C ARG A 45 2.55 -0.96 -22.11
N LYS A 46 3.05 -1.79 -23.03
CA LYS A 46 2.20 -2.51 -23.98
C LYS A 46 1.22 -3.45 -23.28
N LEU A 47 1.63 -4.10 -22.20
CA LEU A 47 0.76 -4.98 -21.43
C LEU A 47 -0.31 -4.21 -20.65
N LEU A 48 0.03 -3.07 -20.05
CA LEU A 48 -0.95 -2.16 -19.44
C LEU A 48 -2.02 -1.75 -20.47
N GLU A 49 -1.61 -1.33 -21.66
CA GLU A 49 -2.52 -0.92 -22.74
C GLU A 49 -3.36 -2.07 -23.28
N THR A 50 -2.74 -3.24 -23.52
CA THR A 50 -3.42 -4.43 -24.07
C THR A 50 -4.52 -4.92 -23.13
N HIS A 51 -4.25 -4.92 -21.82
CA HIS A 51 -5.19 -5.41 -20.81
C HIS A 51 -6.05 -4.30 -20.19
N GLN A 52 -5.88 -3.05 -20.61
CA GLN A 52 -6.56 -1.87 -20.06
C GLN A 52 -6.42 -1.77 -18.54
N LEU A 53 -5.21 -2.02 -18.05
CA LEU A 53 -4.88 -1.97 -16.63
C LEU A 53 -4.23 -0.63 -16.29
N ASP A 54 -4.74 0.03 -15.26
CA ASP A 54 -4.09 1.18 -14.62
C ASP A 54 -2.81 0.74 -13.89
N TYR A 55 -1.95 1.71 -13.53
CA TYR A 55 -0.70 1.43 -12.83
C TYR A 55 -0.49 2.33 -11.60
N ILE A 56 -0.09 1.70 -10.50
CA ILE A 56 0.47 2.35 -9.31
C ILE A 56 1.95 1.91 -9.17
N PRO A 57 2.92 2.73 -9.60
CA PRO A 57 4.32 2.45 -9.39
C PRO A 57 4.70 2.60 -7.93
N MET A 58 5.55 1.70 -7.46
CA MET A 58 6.24 1.82 -6.18
C MET A 58 7.63 2.42 -6.36
N VAL A 59 7.97 3.41 -5.56
CA VAL A 59 9.31 4.01 -5.49
C VAL A 59 9.94 3.74 -4.13
N PHE A 60 11.25 3.51 -4.10
CA PHE A 60 11.99 3.10 -2.90
C PHE A 60 13.16 4.04 -2.69
N THR A 61 12.98 5.06 -1.86
CA THR A 61 14.05 6.04 -1.63
C THR A 61 15.24 5.40 -0.92
N GLN A 62 16.44 5.76 -1.37
CA GLN A 62 17.69 5.13 -0.96
C GLN A 62 18.87 6.11 -1.03
N GLY A 63 20.03 5.64 -0.57
CA GLY A 63 21.26 6.42 -0.56
C GLY A 63 21.35 7.41 0.60
N PRO A 64 22.34 8.31 0.57
CA PRO A 64 22.50 9.36 1.58
C PRO A 64 21.54 10.54 1.35
N ASP A 65 21.11 10.78 0.12
CA ASP A 65 20.17 11.83 -0.25
C ASP A 65 18.85 11.22 -0.72
N HIS A 66 17.93 11.05 0.24
CA HIS A 66 16.62 10.48 -0.03
C HIS A 66 15.73 11.40 -0.89
N VAL A 67 15.92 12.73 -0.84
CA VAL A 67 15.14 13.68 -1.63
C VAL A 67 15.52 13.59 -3.11
N ALA A 68 16.82 13.59 -3.41
CA ALA A 68 17.30 13.40 -4.79
C ALA A 68 16.85 12.04 -5.35
N SER A 69 16.99 10.97 -4.55
CA SER A 69 16.52 9.63 -4.93
C SER A 69 15.01 9.57 -5.17
N PHE A 70 14.22 10.30 -4.37
CA PHE A 70 12.77 10.40 -4.56
C PHE A 70 12.43 11.14 -5.86
N ALA A 71 13.02 12.30 -6.10
CA ALA A 71 12.77 13.12 -7.29
C ALA A 71 13.08 12.34 -8.58
N GLU A 72 14.22 11.66 -8.64
CA GLU A 72 14.61 10.83 -9.79
C GLU A 72 13.59 9.72 -10.08
N GLN A 73 13.18 9.00 -9.03
CA GLN A 73 12.23 7.89 -9.19
C GLN A 73 10.83 8.37 -9.53
N VAL A 74 10.36 9.49 -8.97
CA VAL A 74 9.05 10.08 -9.30
C VAL A 74 9.04 10.57 -10.75
N ALA A 75 10.10 11.25 -11.21
CA ALA A 75 10.23 11.67 -12.60
C ALA A 75 10.07 10.50 -13.57
N ARG A 76 10.72 9.37 -13.27
CA ARG A 76 10.58 8.13 -14.04
C ARG A 76 9.17 7.54 -13.93
N ALA A 77 8.60 7.47 -12.73
CA ALA A 77 7.28 6.89 -12.48
C ALA A 77 6.18 7.63 -13.25
N VAL A 78 6.22 8.96 -13.30
CA VAL A 78 5.25 9.79 -14.02
C VAL A 78 5.22 9.49 -15.52
N SER A 79 6.34 9.05 -16.10
CA SER A 79 6.37 8.63 -17.52
C SER A 79 5.41 7.49 -17.84
N PHE A 80 5.02 6.67 -16.85
CA PHE A 80 4.04 5.59 -17.00
C PHE A 80 2.58 6.06 -16.94
N ARG A 81 2.32 7.36 -16.78
CA ARG A 81 0.99 7.95 -16.60
C ARG A 81 0.19 7.24 -15.48
N PRO A 82 0.75 7.12 -14.28
CA PRO A 82 0.13 6.37 -13.20
C PRO A 82 -1.10 7.07 -12.63
N VAL A 83 -2.00 6.33 -11.98
CA VAL A 83 -3.14 6.92 -11.26
C VAL A 83 -2.72 7.57 -9.94
N SER A 84 -1.68 7.03 -9.32
CA SER A 84 -0.99 7.53 -8.13
C SER A 84 0.35 6.79 -7.98
N ILE A 85 1.22 7.25 -7.08
CA ILE A 85 2.51 6.61 -6.77
C ILE A 85 2.49 6.17 -5.31
N THR A 86 2.98 4.96 -5.00
CA THR A 86 3.26 4.53 -3.63
C THR A 86 4.75 4.69 -3.34
N SER A 87 5.12 5.23 -2.18
CA SER A 87 6.50 5.54 -1.83
C SER A 87 6.94 4.94 -0.51
N HIS A 88 8.01 4.16 -0.56
CA HIS A 88 8.82 3.81 0.60
C HIS A 88 9.80 4.95 0.90
N SER A 89 9.37 5.81 1.81
CA SER A 89 9.99 7.11 2.06
C SER A 89 10.90 7.16 3.28
N ALA A 90 12.06 7.78 3.09
CA ALA A 90 13.06 8.02 4.12
C ALA A 90 13.44 6.72 4.88
N LYS A 91 14.05 6.86 6.05
CA LYS A 91 14.33 5.76 7.00
C LYS A 91 13.77 6.14 8.36
N ASP A 92 13.33 5.14 9.11
CA ASP A 92 12.94 5.31 10.51
C ASP A 92 14.08 5.86 11.38
N SER A 93 15.33 5.56 11.03
CA SER A 93 16.54 6.00 11.74
C SER A 93 16.97 7.44 11.43
N MET A 94 16.33 8.14 10.47
CA MET A 94 16.66 9.53 10.18
C MET A 94 16.22 10.44 11.33
N PRO A 95 16.97 11.50 11.69
CA PRO A 95 16.51 12.49 12.65
C PRO A 95 15.15 13.09 12.27
N PHE A 96 14.30 13.34 13.26
CA PHE A 96 12.92 13.79 13.04
C PHE A 96 12.83 15.08 12.19
N GLU A 97 13.71 16.06 12.42
CA GLU A 97 13.75 17.29 11.62
C GLU A 97 14.15 17.03 10.15
N GLU A 98 15.06 16.09 9.90
CA GLU A 98 15.41 15.70 8.53
C GLU A 98 14.25 14.97 7.83
N GLN A 99 13.43 14.21 8.59
CA GLN A 99 12.20 13.62 8.05
C GLN A 99 11.18 14.69 7.68
N ILE A 100 11.00 15.73 8.50
CA ILE A 100 10.12 16.88 8.18
C ILE A 100 10.59 17.56 6.89
N ASP A 101 11.88 17.88 6.79
CA ASP A 101 12.43 18.53 5.60
C ASP A 101 12.27 17.65 4.35
N TYR A 102 12.50 16.34 4.47
CA TYR A 102 12.23 15.38 3.41
C TYR A 102 10.77 15.45 2.94
N PHE A 103 9.79 15.36 3.84
CA PHE A 103 8.37 15.36 3.45
C PHE A 103 7.88 16.71 2.92
N ARG A 104 8.47 17.83 3.36
CA ARG A 104 8.19 19.14 2.75
C ARG A 104 8.61 19.18 1.28
N GLU A 105 9.76 18.60 0.96
CA GLU A 105 10.20 18.49 -0.43
C GLU A 105 9.35 17.51 -1.23
N THR A 106 8.91 16.38 -0.65
CA THR A 106 8.04 15.45 -1.38
C THR A 106 6.69 16.07 -1.73
N VAL A 107 6.11 16.89 -0.85
CA VAL A 107 4.86 17.65 -1.12
C VAL A 107 5.05 18.65 -2.25
N LYS A 108 6.20 19.32 -2.34
CA LYS A 108 6.50 20.22 -3.47
C LYS A 108 6.58 19.45 -4.79
N ILE A 109 7.35 18.36 -4.81
CA ILE A 109 7.52 17.49 -5.98
C ILE A 109 6.17 16.90 -6.44
N GLU A 110 5.33 16.47 -5.49
CA GLU A 110 3.96 16.03 -5.78
C GLU A 110 3.17 17.12 -6.52
N GLY A 111 3.24 18.37 -6.04
CA GLY A 111 2.59 19.52 -6.65
C GLY A 111 3.11 19.85 -8.05
N GLU A 112 4.42 19.69 -8.30
CA GLU A 112 5.06 19.93 -9.60
C GLU A 112 4.61 18.93 -10.67
N TYR A 113 4.52 17.64 -10.31
CA TYR A 113 4.11 16.59 -11.25
C TYR A 113 2.59 16.44 -11.37
N GLY A 114 1.82 16.92 -10.40
CA GLY A 114 0.35 16.85 -10.42
C GLY A 114 -0.20 15.43 -10.31
N VAL A 115 0.60 14.47 -9.79
CA VAL A 115 0.21 13.08 -9.55
C VAL A 115 0.23 12.82 -8.06
N ALA A 116 -0.82 12.21 -7.50
CA ALA A 116 -0.87 11.92 -6.07
C ALA A 116 0.19 10.89 -5.65
N ILE A 117 0.91 11.16 -4.55
CA ILE A 117 1.95 10.28 -4.01
C ILE A 117 1.58 9.89 -2.57
N GLY A 118 1.23 8.62 -2.38
CA GLY A 118 1.01 8.03 -1.07
C GLY A 118 2.33 7.52 -0.48
N HIS A 119 2.68 8.00 0.70
CA HIS A 119 3.83 7.50 1.46
C HIS A 119 3.38 6.33 2.33
N GLU A 120 4.00 5.17 2.15
CA GLU A 120 3.54 3.95 2.80
C GLU A 120 3.87 3.93 4.29
N THR A 121 2.88 3.56 5.11
CA THR A 121 3.09 3.24 6.52
C THR A 121 3.83 1.91 6.64
N HIS A 122 5.15 1.92 6.49
CA HIS A 122 5.96 0.70 6.39
C HIS A 122 7.07 0.66 7.45
N ARG A 123 7.33 -0.52 8.02
CA ARG A 123 8.45 -0.74 8.96
C ARG A 123 9.81 -0.41 8.31
N GLY A 124 10.75 0.20 9.02
CA GLY A 124 12.03 0.62 8.41
C GLY A 124 11.96 1.92 7.58
N ARG A 125 10.78 2.56 7.48
CA ARG A 125 10.55 3.84 6.80
C ARG A 125 10.09 4.90 7.80
N ALA A 126 10.11 6.18 7.43
CA ALA A 126 9.80 7.25 8.38
C ALA A 126 8.41 7.12 9.03
N LEU A 127 7.44 6.54 8.31
CA LEU A 127 6.05 6.35 8.77
C LEU A 127 5.81 4.98 9.44
N TYR A 128 6.82 4.43 10.10
CA TYR A 128 6.82 3.04 10.63
C TYR A 128 5.91 2.80 11.82
N ASN A 129 5.47 3.83 12.55
CA ASN A 129 4.58 3.67 13.71
C ASN A 129 3.50 4.77 13.78
N PRO A 130 2.42 4.58 14.55
CA PRO A 130 1.31 5.53 14.61
C PRO A 130 1.68 6.90 15.19
N TRP A 131 2.44 6.97 16.28
CA TRP A 131 2.67 8.22 17.01
C TRP A 131 3.72 9.13 16.36
N GLU A 132 4.78 8.59 15.76
CA GLU A 132 5.72 9.38 14.95
C GLU A 132 5.06 9.83 13.65
N THR A 133 4.26 8.97 13.01
CA THR A 133 3.47 9.36 11.84
C THR A 133 2.54 10.52 12.17
N ALA A 134 1.78 10.44 13.27
CA ALA A 134 0.90 11.52 13.70
C ALA A 134 1.63 12.87 13.89
N LYS A 135 2.84 12.86 14.47
CA LYS A 135 3.65 14.08 14.61
C LYS A 135 4.10 14.63 13.24
N LEU A 136 4.47 13.76 12.31
CA LEU A 136 4.84 14.16 10.94
C LEU A 136 3.64 14.74 10.18
N LEU A 137 2.45 14.16 10.32
CA LEU A 137 1.22 14.68 9.72
C LEU A 137 0.86 16.07 10.29
N ASP A 138 1.02 16.26 11.60
CA ASP A 138 0.81 17.58 12.23
C ASP A 138 1.82 18.62 11.70
N ALA A 139 3.09 18.22 11.51
CA ALA A 139 4.18 19.10 11.05
C ALA A 139 4.14 19.39 9.54
N VAL A 140 3.66 18.43 8.74
CA VAL A 140 3.56 18.49 7.27
C VAL A 140 2.19 17.98 6.83
N PRO A 141 1.12 18.80 6.95
CA PRO A 141 -0.25 18.37 6.64
C PRO A 141 -0.49 17.96 5.18
N GLY A 142 0.44 18.29 4.28
CA GLY A 142 0.38 17.89 2.87
C GLY A 142 0.72 16.43 2.60
N ILE A 143 1.26 15.69 3.59
CA ILE A 143 1.58 14.27 3.43
C ILE A 143 0.31 13.49 3.10
N LYS A 144 0.37 12.68 2.05
CA LYS A 144 -0.63 11.66 1.74
C LYS A 144 -0.06 10.28 2.06
N LEU A 145 -0.93 9.35 2.46
CA LEU A 145 -0.51 8.02 2.91
C LEU A 145 -0.95 6.93 1.93
N THR A 146 -0.07 5.95 1.73
CA THR A 146 -0.52 4.59 1.40
C THR A 146 -0.65 3.84 2.72
N ALA A 147 -1.88 3.55 3.14
CA ALA A 147 -2.13 2.95 4.44
C ALA A 147 -1.95 1.42 4.36
N ASP A 148 -0.83 0.95 4.90
CA ASP A 148 -0.64 -0.44 5.35
C ASP A 148 -0.48 -0.47 6.89
N TYR A 149 -1.59 -0.52 7.61
CA TYR A 149 -1.52 -0.55 9.08
C TYR A 149 -1.04 -1.88 9.65
N SER A 150 -0.88 -2.92 8.82
CA SER A 150 -0.35 -4.20 9.27
C SER A 150 1.09 -4.05 9.79
N HIS A 151 1.86 -3.14 9.20
CA HIS A 151 3.21 -2.81 9.66
C HIS A 151 3.20 -2.17 11.04
N TRP A 152 2.21 -1.34 11.36
CA TRP A 152 2.07 -0.76 12.69
C TRP A 152 1.71 -1.84 13.72
N CYS A 153 0.88 -2.83 13.38
CA CYS A 153 0.64 -3.98 14.25
C CYS A 153 1.96 -4.70 14.58
N CYS A 154 2.79 -4.96 13.57
CA CYS A 154 4.10 -5.60 13.73
C CYS A 154 5.06 -4.78 14.61
N VAL A 155 5.10 -3.45 14.45
CA VAL A 155 6.02 -2.57 15.20
C VAL A 155 5.59 -2.38 16.65
N THR A 156 4.28 -2.39 16.91
CA THR A 156 3.72 -2.14 18.24
C THR A 156 3.43 -3.40 19.03
N GLU A 157 3.49 -4.56 18.38
CA GLU A 157 3.08 -5.86 18.92
C GLU A 157 1.62 -5.90 19.42
N THR A 158 0.72 -5.14 18.79
CA THR A 158 -0.69 -5.00 19.18
C THR A 158 -1.62 -4.91 17.96
N THR A 159 -2.94 -4.78 18.19
CA THR A 159 -3.89 -4.35 17.16
C THR A 159 -4.31 -2.89 17.34
N LEU A 160 -3.37 -2.06 17.80
CA LEU A 160 -3.42 -0.60 17.88
C LEU A 160 -4.54 -0.04 18.76
N GLU A 161 -5.06 -0.79 19.72
CA GLU A 161 -6.15 -0.40 20.61
C GLU A 161 -5.81 0.84 21.45
N SER A 162 -4.53 1.03 21.78
CA SER A 162 -4.03 2.22 22.51
C SER A 162 -3.66 3.39 21.60
N GLN A 163 -3.84 3.26 20.27
CA GLN A 163 -3.35 4.22 19.27
C GLN A 163 -4.48 4.87 18.45
N GLU A 164 -5.72 4.79 18.94
CA GLU A 164 -6.92 5.32 18.27
C GLU A 164 -6.78 6.79 17.84
N ASP A 165 -6.25 7.64 18.72
CA ASP A 165 -6.12 9.07 18.41
C ASP A 165 -5.08 9.33 17.31
N ASN A 166 -4.01 8.52 17.27
CA ASN A 166 -3.00 8.58 16.21
C ASN A 166 -3.55 8.03 14.88
N LEU A 167 -4.32 6.94 14.93
CA LEU A 167 -5.03 6.38 13.77
C LEU A 167 -5.98 7.41 13.15
N ARG A 168 -6.82 8.05 13.96
CA ARG A 168 -7.79 9.08 13.51
C ARG A 168 -7.13 10.21 12.75
N LYS A 169 -5.96 10.68 13.19
CA LYS A 169 -5.19 11.71 12.49
C LYS A 169 -4.76 11.28 11.09
N SER A 170 -4.55 9.99 10.86
CA SER A 170 -4.08 9.49 9.57
C SER A 170 -5.18 9.29 8.53
N PHE A 171 -6.43 9.07 8.94
CA PHE A 171 -7.52 8.65 8.02
C PHE A 171 -7.79 9.66 6.89
N SER A 172 -7.80 10.96 7.18
CA SER A 172 -8.00 12.00 6.16
C SER A 172 -6.82 12.14 5.18
N HIS A 173 -5.64 11.63 5.54
CA HIS A 173 -4.43 11.67 4.72
C HIS A 173 -4.29 10.47 3.79
N VAL A 174 -5.02 9.38 4.03
CA VAL A 174 -4.88 8.14 3.24
C VAL A 174 -5.30 8.38 1.80
N GLN A 175 -4.43 8.17 0.82
CA GLN A 175 -4.73 8.25 -0.61
C GLN A 175 -5.02 6.87 -1.21
N HIS A 176 -4.30 5.85 -0.74
CA HIS A 176 -4.36 4.48 -1.21
C HIS A 176 -4.32 3.51 -0.02
N ILE A 177 -4.96 2.34 -0.14
CA ILE A 177 -4.97 1.32 0.93
C ILE A 177 -4.25 0.07 0.45
N HIS A 178 -3.24 -0.36 1.21
CA HIS A 178 -2.72 -1.71 1.19
C HIS A 178 -3.54 -2.57 2.17
N GLY A 179 -4.32 -3.47 1.60
CA GLY A 179 -5.33 -4.30 2.23
C GLY A 179 -4.81 -5.55 2.93
N ARG A 180 -3.61 -5.50 3.51
CA ARG A 180 -3.03 -6.62 4.25
C ARG A 180 -3.59 -6.64 5.67
N VAL A 181 -3.89 -7.84 6.18
CA VAL A 181 -4.33 -8.02 7.57
C VAL A 181 -3.12 -8.46 8.41
N GLY A 182 -2.69 -7.60 9.32
CA GLY A 182 -1.68 -7.89 10.32
C GLY A 182 -2.26 -8.40 11.63
N TYR A 183 -1.39 -8.76 12.55
CA TYR A 183 -1.74 -9.24 13.89
C TYR A 183 -0.66 -8.80 14.88
N ALA A 184 -0.93 -9.00 16.18
CA ALA A 184 -0.04 -8.53 17.25
C ALA A 184 1.39 -9.09 17.18
N GLN A 185 1.67 -10.13 16.38
CA GLN A 185 3.02 -10.73 16.28
C GLN A 185 3.58 -10.65 14.86
N GLY A 186 2.93 -9.94 13.93
CA GLY A 186 3.45 -9.80 12.58
C GLY A 186 2.57 -9.01 11.61
N PRO A 187 3.12 -8.62 10.45
CA PRO A 187 2.40 -7.80 9.47
C PRO A 187 1.40 -8.59 8.62
N GLN A 188 1.32 -9.91 8.77
CA GLN A 188 0.48 -10.74 7.92
C GLN A 188 -0.03 -11.96 8.65
N VAL A 189 -1.34 -12.11 8.74
CA VAL A 189 -1.97 -13.37 9.16
C VAL A 189 -1.76 -14.45 8.08
N PRO A 190 -1.64 -15.74 8.45
CA PRO A 190 -1.60 -16.87 7.51
C PRO A 190 -2.70 -16.83 6.45
N ASP A 191 -3.94 -16.57 6.89
CA ASP A 191 -5.11 -16.49 6.03
C ASP A 191 -6.20 -15.65 6.74
N PRO A 192 -6.64 -14.51 6.16
CA PRO A 192 -7.67 -13.67 6.78
C PRO A 192 -9.06 -14.33 6.84
N ARG A 193 -9.26 -15.46 6.15
CA ARG A 193 -10.50 -16.24 6.20
C ARG A 193 -10.61 -17.13 7.43
N ALA A 194 -9.49 -17.39 8.10
CA ALA A 194 -9.46 -18.35 9.20
C ALA A 194 -10.16 -17.74 10.44
N PRO A 195 -11.06 -18.49 11.12
CA PRO A 195 -11.83 -17.96 12.25
C PRO A 195 -10.99 -17.43 13.41
N GLU A 196 -9.78 -17.98 13.61
CA GLU A 196 -8.83 -17.53 14.62
C GLU A 196 -8.30 -16.10 14.37
N TYR A 197 -8.40 -15.59 13.14
CA TYR A 197 -8.01 -14.22 12.76
C TYR A 197 -9.21 -13.30 12.50
N ALA A 198 -10.41 -13.70 12.93
CA ALA A 198 -11.62 -12.91 12.71
C ALA A 198 -11.56 -11.53 13.40
N ASN A 199 -10.92 -11.46 14.58
CA ASN A 199 -10.74 -10.21 15.32
C ASN A 199 -9.82 -9.25 14.55
N GLU A 200 -8.69 -9.73 14.05
CA GLU A 200 -7.73 -8.97 13.27
C GLU A 200 -8.34 -8.47 11.96
N LEU A 201 -9.07 -9.33 11.25
CA LEU A 201 -9.81 -8.93 10.04
C LEU A 201 -10.82 -7.84 10.37
N GLN A 202 -11.67 -8.04 11.38
CA GLN A 202 -12.68 -7.04 11.79
C GLN A 202 -12.01 -5.72 12.17
N ARG A 203 -10.87 -5.78 12.85
CA ARG A 203 -10.12 -4.61 13.26
C ARG A 203 -9.62 -3.81 12.05
N HIS A 204 -9.00 -4.46 11.07
CA HIS A 204 -8.55 -3.79 9.85
C HIS A 204 -9.72 -3.23 9.03
N MET A 205 -10.81 -3.98 8.91
CA MET A 205 -12.05 -3.51 8.26
C MET A 205 -12.58 -2.22 8.92
N SER A 206 -12.54 -2.12 10.26
CA SER A 206 -12.98 -0.91 10.96
C SER A 206 -12.13 0.34 10.67
N TRP A 207 -10.83 0.16 10.46
CA TRP A 207 -9.94 1.26 10.05
C TRP A 207 -10.20 1.69 8.62
N TRP A 208 -10.37 0.72 7.72
CA TRP A 208 -10.68 1.01 6.33
C TRP A 208 -12.07 1.65 6.16
N ASP A 209 -13.06 1.25 6.96
CA ASP A 209 -14.37 1.92 7.04
C ASP A 209 -14.21 3.39 7.45
N SER A 210 -13.37 3.67 8.44
CA SER A 210 -13.10 5.04 8.90
C SER A 210 -12.40 5.88 7.82
N ILE A 211 -11.46 5.28 7.07
CA ILE A 211 -10.81 5.93 5.92
C ILE A 211 -11.82 6.23 4.81
N VAL A 212 -12.66 5.25 4.45
CA VAL A 212 -13.69 5.41 3.41
C VAL A 212 -14.68 6.50 3.81
N GLN A 213 -15.12 6.53 5.08
CA GLN A 213 -15.98 7.58 5.59
C GLN A 213 -15.33 8.97 5.46
N ALA A 214 -14.08 9.13 5.93
CA ALA A 214 -13.35 10.39 5.81
C ALA A 214 -13.22 10.85 4.35
N LYS A 215 -13.04 9.92 3.40
CA LYS A 215 -13.02 10.22 1.97
C LYS A 215 -14.36 10.67 1.44
N GLN A 216 -15.45 10.01 1.84
CA GLN A 216 -16.81 10.41 1.45
C GLN A 216 -17.17 11.80 1.97
N GLU A 217 -16.81 12.11 3.22
CA GLU A 217 -17.01 13.43 3.83
C GLU A 217 -16.21 14.52 3.10
N ALA A 218 -15.04 14.19 2.58
CA ALA A 218 -14.24 15.06 1.71
C ALA A 218 -14.76 15.14 0.25
N GLY A 219 -15.88 14.51 -0.08
CA GLY A 219 -16.47 14.51 -1.42
C GLY A 219 -15.73 13.63 -2.45
N VAL A 220 -14.82 12.78 -2.00
CA VAL A 220 -14.10 11.83 -2.88
C VAL A 220 -15.04 10.69 -3.23
N THR A 221 -15.11 10.34 -4.52
CA THR A 221 -16.04 9.33 -5.02
C THR A 221 -15.41 7.97 -5.24
N THR A 222 -14.06 7.89 -5.29
CA THR A 222 -13.32 6.67 -5.61
C THR A 222 -12.12 6.51 -4.67
N ILE A 223 -11.84 5.28 -4.26
CA ILE A 223 -10.61 4.91 -3.53
C ILE A 223 -9.98 3.67 -4.14
N THR A 224 -8.65 3.63 -4.16
CA THR A 224 -7.86 2.50 -4.65
C THR A 224 -7.47 1.59 -3.50
N TYR A 225 -7.51 0.28 -3.74
CA TYR A 225 -7.22 -0.74 -2.74
C TYR A 225 -6.44 -1.90 -3.37
N THR A 226 -5.31 -2.26 -2.78
CA THR A 226 -4.48 -3.41 -3.19
C THR A 226 -4.45 -4.43 -2.05
N PRO A 227 -5.04 -5.63 -2.18
CA PRO A 227 -4.87 -6.69 -1.18
C PRO A 227 -3.43 -7.22 -1.24
N GLU A 228 -2.53 -6.52 -0.57
CA GLU A 228 -1.09 -6.62 -0.74
C GLU A 228 -0.48 -7.69 0.18
N PHE A 229 -1.04 -8.90 0.22
CA PHE A 229 -0.43 -10.01 0.95
C PHE A 229 0.88 -10.41 0.26
N GLY A 230 1.92 -10.72 1.05
CA GLY A 230 3.26 -11.05 0.58
C GLY A 230 3.55 -12.54 0.49
N PRO A 231 4.55 -12.92 -0.34
CA PRO A 231 5.02 -14.31 -0.52
C PRO A 231 5.72 -14.87 0.75
N PRO A 232 6.18 -16.13 0.74
CA PRO A 232 6.94 -16.72 1.84
C PRO A 232 8.04 -15.80 2.40
N GLY A 233 8.08 -15.70 3.73
CA GLY A 233 8.78 -14.64 4.47
C GLY A 233 7.81 -13.64 5.11
N TYR A 234 6.71 -13.33 4.42
CA TYR A 234 5.49 -12.76 5.00
C TYR A 234 4.42 -13.83 5.18
N LEU A 235 4.15 -14.60 4.12
CA LEU A 235 3.24 -15.74 4.20
C LEU A 235 3.86 -16.84 5.04
N HIS A 236 3.08 -17.31 6.01
CA HIS A 236 3.49 -18.39 6.90
C HIS A 236 3.74 -19.66 6.10
N THR A 237 4.78 -20.39 6.49
CA THR A 237 5.16 -21.66 5.85
C THR A 237 5.32 -22.77 6.87
N LEU A 238 5.12 -24.00 6.43
CA LEU A 238 5.38 -25.17 7.25
C LEU A 238 6.88 -25.28 7.55
N PRO A 239 7.28 -25.62 8.79
CA PRO A 239 8.68 -25.78 9.14
C PRO A 239 9.31 -26.92 8.31
N PHE A 240 10.60 -26.79 8.05
CA PHE A 240 11.43 -27.75 7.29
C PHE A 240 11.11 -27.88 5.78
N THR A 241 9.86 -27.70 5.34
CA THR A 241 9.49 -27.77 3.91
C THR A 241 9.39 -26.38 3.26
N ASN A 242 9.20 -25.33 4.05
CA ASN A 242 8.90 -23.98 3.58
C ASN A 242 7.67 -23.93 2.65
N GLN A 243 6.77 -24.91 2.74
CA GLN A 243 5.54 -24.94 1.97
C GLN A 243 4.59 -23.84 2.49
N PRO A 244 4.08 -22.94 1.63
CA PRO A 244 3.07 -21.96 2.03
C PRO A 244 1.85 -22.62 2.64
N VAL A 245 1.34 -22.07 3.75
CA VAL A 245 0.13 -22.60 4.42
C VAL A 245 -1.17 -22.18 3.74
N ALA A 246 -1.10 -21.24 2.80
CA ALA A 246 -2.23 -20.79 1.98
C ALA A 246 -1.75 -20.47 0.54
N ASP A 247 -2.69 -20.42 -0.41
CA ASP A 247 -2.43 -19.90 -1.75
C ASP A 247 -2.50 -18.37 -1.74
N LEU A 248 -1.40 -17.70 -2.09
CA LEU A 248 -1.28 -16.25 -2.03
C LEU A 248 -2.26 -15.54 -2.97
N TRP A 249 -2.47 -16.09 -4.17
CA TRP A 249 -3.38 -15.51 -5.13
C TRP A 249 -4.82 -15.55 -4.62
N ASP A 250 -5.24 -16.69 -4.09
CA ASP A 250 -6.59 -16.88 -3.55
C ASP A 250 -6.84 -15.99 -2.34
N VAL A 251 -5.85 -15.81 -1.46
CA VAL A 251 -5.93 -14.87 -0.33
C VAL A 251 -6.12 -13.44 -0.83
N CYS A 252 -5.28 -12.97 -1.76
CA CYS A 252 -5.41 -11.62 -2.34
C CYS A 252 -6.78 -11.43 -3.00
N LEU A 253 -7.21 -12.39 -3.83
CA LEU A 253 -8.47 -12.35 -4.55
C LEU A 253 -9.68 -12.34 -3.61
N TRP A 254 -9.65 -13.17 -2.57
CA TRP A 254 -10.70 -13.20 -1.57
C TRP A 254 -10.77 -11.87 -0.82
N MET A 255 -9.64 -11.33 -0.37
CA MET A 255 -9.61 -10.08 0.40
C MET A 255 -10.13 -8.90 -0.44
N GLY A 256 -9.67 -8.78 -1.69
CA GLY A 256 -10.16 -7.73 -2.60
C GLY A 256 -11.67 -7.82 -2.84
N LYS A 257 -12.22 -9.03 -3.03
CA LYS A 257 -13.66 -9.27 -3.17
C LYS A 257 -14.43 -8.98 -1.89
N HIS A 258 -13.89 -9.38 -0.73
CA HIS A 258 -14.49 -9.14 0.58
C HIS A 258 -14.63 -7.63 0.84
N PHE A 259 -13.53 -6.88 0.67
CA PHE A 259 -13.52 -5.42 0.85
C PHE A 259 -14.45 -4.71 -0.14
N LYS A 260 -14.37 -5.01 -1.43
CA LYS A 260 -15.26 -4.41 -2.44
C LYS A 260 -16.73 -4.80 -2.24
N GLY A 261 -17.00 -6.00 -1.75
CA GLY A 261 -18.34 -6.49 -1.44
C GLY A 261 -18.99 -5.71 -0.31
N HIS A 262 -18.23 -5.41 0.75
CA HIS A 262 -18.68 -4.64 1.92
C HIS A 262 -19.35 -3.32 1.56
N TYR A 263 -18.83 -2.58 0.58
CA TYR A 263 -19.38 -1.29 0.13
C TYR A 263 -20.36 -1.37 -1.05
N LYS A 264 -20.65 -2.57 -1.56
CA LYS A 264 -21.78 -2.79 -2.50
C LYS A 264 -23.07 -3.12 -1.76
N SER A 265 -22.95 -3.60 -0.51
CA SER A 265 -24.07 -3.98 0.35
C SER A 265 -24.59 -2.87 1.27
N ILE A 266 -23.98 -1.68 1.22
CA ILE A 266 -24.34 -0.47 1.98
C ILE A 266 -24.82 0.58 0.97
#